data_AF-A0A822FF33-F1
#
_entry.id   AF-A0A822FF33-F1
#
_cell.length_a   1.000
_cell.length_b   1.000
_cell.length_c   1.000
_cell.angle_alpha   90.00
_cell.angle_beta   90.00
_cell.angle_gamma   90.00
#
_symmetry.space_group_name_H-M   'P 1'
#
loop_
_entity.id
_entity.type
_entity.pdbx_description
1 polymer ?
#
loop_
_entity_poly.entity_id
_entity_poly.type
_entity_poly.pdbx_seq_one_letter_code
_entity_poly.pdbx_strand_id
1 'polypeptide(L)'
;DYVVVVDQWPAESSLANIHHQTKTGGGGPFNVIKDLRSMDPNLPLSIVGLLGNDDNGRWLINDCKKSNIDTDQLHIADDDT
;
A
#
# COMPACT_ATOMS: atom_id res chain seq x y z
N ASP A 1 3.13 -1.57 -2.68
CA ASP A 1 4.10 -2.67 -2.90
C ASP A 1 3.44 -3.98 -3.22
N TYR A 2 4.07 -4.75 -4.10
CA TYR A 2 3.71 -6.13 -4.39
C TYR A 2 4.87 -7.04 -3.98
N VAL A 3 4.61 -7.94 -3.03
CA VAL A 3 5.57 -8.96 -2.63
C VAL A 3 5.15 -10.27 -3.25
N VAL A 4 6.01 -10.82 -4.10
CA VAL A 4 5.79 -12.10 -4.79
C VAL A 4 6.70 -13.16 -4.21
N VAL A 5 6.13 -14.33 -3.89
CA VAL A 5 6.87 -15.52 -3.50
C VAL A 5 6.99 -16.40 -4.74
N VAL A 6 8.23 -16.69 -5.13
CA VAL A 6 8.56 -17.46 -6.32
C VAL A 6 9.27 -18.76 -5.95
N ASP A 7 9.14 -19.78 -6.80
CA ASP A 7 9.84 -21.07 -6.66
C ASP A 7 11.37 -20.92 -6.68
N GLN A 8 11.85 -19.97 -7.47
CA GLN A 8 13.26 -19.64 -7.57
C GLN A 8 13.46 -18.19 -7.98
N TRP A 9 14.64 -17.64 -7.66
CA TRP A 9 15.07 -16.40 -8.27
C TRP A 9 15.36 -16.66 -9.77
N PRO A 10 14.75 -15.92 -10.70
CA PRO A 10 14.99 -16.14 -12.12
C PRO A 10 16.43 -15.77 -12.48
N ALA A 11 17.10 -16.67 -13.19
CA ALA A 11 18.31 -16.34 -13.94
C ALA A 11 17.97 -15.38 -15.09
N GLU A 12 18.97 -14.70 -15.65
CA GLU A 12 18.78 -13.81 -16.79
C GLU A 12 18.04 -14.54 -17.94
N SER A 13 17.02 -13.89 -18.49
CA SER A 13 16.16 -14.44 -19.55
C SER A 13 15.45 -15.77 -19.22
N SER A 14 15.15 -16.04 -17.95
CA SER A 14 14.40 -17.24 -17.53
C SER A 14 13.06 -16.92 -16.85
N LEU A 15 12.21 -17.94 -16.67
CA LEU A 15 10.90 -17.85 -16.04
C LEU A 15 10.95 -18.42 -14.61
N ALA A 16 10.14 -17.85 -13.72
CA ALA A 16 9.86 -18.36 -12.38
C ALA A 16 8.35 -18.38 -12.14
N ASN A 17 7.85 -19.35 -11.37
CA ASN A 17 6.44 -19.45 -11.07
C ASN A 17 6.11 -18.68 -9.79
N ILE A 18 5.03 -17.90 -9.83
CA ILE A 18 4.53 -17.19 -8.64
C ILE A 18 3.64 -18.15 -7.85
N HIS A 19 4.04 -18.44 -6.61
CA HIS A 19 3.24 -19.23 -5.68
C HIS A 19 2.24 -18.37 -4.90
N HIS A 20 2.68 -17.17 -4.50
CA HIS A 20 1.85 -16.25 -3.73
C HIS A 20 2.18 -14.80 -4.09
N GLN A 21 1.17 -13.95 -4.05
CA GLN A 21 1.33 -12.50 -4.20
C GLN A 21 0.57 -11.79 -3.09
N THR A 22 1.24 -10.87 -2.41
CA THR A 22 0.64 -10.01 -1.39
C THR A 22 0.72 -8.55 -1.84
N LYS A 23 -0.40 -7.84 -1.74
CA LYS A 23 -0.47 -6.39 -1.93
C LYS A 23 -0.36 -5.68 -0.58
N THR A 24 0.52 -4.70 -0.49
CA THR A 24 0.70 -3.82 0.67
C THR A 24 0.71 -2.36 0.18
N GLY A 25 0.35 -1.40 1.02
CA GLY A 25 0.36 0.02 0.64
C GLY A 25 1.76 0.48 0.23
N GLY A 26 2.79 -0.09 0.86
CA GLY A 26 4.18 0.29 0.59
C GLY A 26 4.51 1.71 1.03
N GLY A 27 5.81 2.04 1.02
CA GLY A 27 6.29 3.36 1.44
C GLY A 27 6.34 3.56 2.96
N GLY A 28 7.31 4.35 3.41
CA GLY A 28 7.58 4.61 4.83
C GLY A 28 6.35 5.09 5.62
N PRO A 29 5.61 6.12 5.16
CA PRO A 29 4.46 6.64 5.89
C PRO A 29 3.36 5.61 6.15
N PHE A 30 3.05 4.77 5.14
CA PHE A 30 1.99 3.77 5.25
C PHE A 30 2.37 2.66 6.24
N ASN A 31 3.61 2.18 6.22
CA ASN A 31 4.04 1.14 7.16
C ASN A 31 4.00 1.65 8.60
N VAL A 32 4.57 2.83 8.86
CA VAL A 32 4.61 3.43 10.20
C VAL A 32 3.20 3.63 10.77
N ILE A 33 2.27 4.17 9.98
CA ILE A 33 0.93 4.47 10.50
C ILE A 33 0.11 3.21 10.80
N LYS A 34 0.33 2.13 10.04
CA LYS A 34 -0.31 0.82 10.30
C LYS A 34 0.23 0.21 11.58
N ASP A 35 1.54 0.30 11.82
CA ASP A 35 2.14 -0.16 13.07
C ASP A 35 1.62 0.65 14.27
N LEU A 36 1.56 1.98 14.15
CA LEU A 36 1.00 2.85 15.19
C LEU A 36 -0.46 2.52 15.51
N ARG A 37 -1.30 2.27 14.49
CA ARG A 37 -2.70 1.84 14.70
C ARG A 37 -2.77 0.48 15.39
N SER A 38 -1.84 -0.43 15.08
CA SER A 38 -1.79 -1.74 15.73
C SER A 38 -1.35 -1.66 17.19
N MET A 39 -0.53 -0.66 17.54
CA MET A 39 -0.08 -0.44 18.93
C MET A 39 -1.18 0.17 19.79
N ASP A 40 -1.96 1.11 19.24
CA ASP A 40 -3.08 1.72 19.95
C ASP A 40 -4.29 1.94 19.00
N PRO A 41 -5.37 1.16 19.18
CA PRO A 41 -6.60 1.30 18.41
C PRO A 41 -7.30 2.66 18.55
N ASN A 42 -7.01 3.44 19.58
CA ASN A 42 -7.66 4.74 19.86
C ASN A 42 -6.82 5.95 19.44
N LEU A 43 -5.58 5.75 19.00
CA LEU A 43 -4.70 6.85 18.61
C LEU A 43 -5.31 7.62 17.41
N PRO A 44 -5.42 8.95 17.45
CA PRO A 44 -5.85 9.72 16.29
C PRO A 44 -4.72 9.72 15.26
N LEU A 45 -4.98 9.13 14.09
CA LEU A 45 -3.99 8.93 13.04
C LEU A 45 -4.54 9.44 11.72
N SER A 46 -3.73 10.24 11.02
CA SER A 46 -4.03 10.79 9.69
C SER A 46 -2.84 10.57 8.77
N ILE A 47 -3.10 10.23 7.51
CA ILE A 47 -2.07 10.04 6.49
C ILE A 47 -2.16 11.16 5.45
N VAL A 48 -1.00 11.67 5.04
CA VAL A 48 -0.86 12.73 4.04
C VAL A 48 -0.03 12.19 2.88
N GLY A 49 -0.45 12.44 1.65
CA GLY A 49 0.27 11.98 0.47
C GLY A 49 -0.48 12.19 -0.85
N LEU A 50 0.22 11.92 -1.95
CA LEU A 50 -0.32 11.94 -3.30
C LEU A 50 -0.36 10.51 -3.84
N LEU A 51 -1.50 10.11 -4.39
CA LEU A 51 -1.74 8.79 -4.95
C LEU A 51 -2.11 8.89 -6.43
N GLY A 52 -1.79 7.87 -7.23
CA GLY A 52 -2.29 7.80 -8.60
C GLY A 52 -3.80 7.51 -8.66
N ASN A 53 -4.45 7.91 -9.74
CA ASN A 53 -5.86 7.60 -10.02
C ASN A 53 -6.07 6.14 -10.50
N ASP A 54 -5.47 5.19 -9.81
CA ASP A 54 -5.47 3.78 -10.20
C ASP A 54 -6.06 2.88 -9.10
N ASP A 55 -6.09 1.56 -9.37
CA ASP A 55 -6.60 0.58 -8.42
C ASP A 55 -5.71 0.45 -7.18
N ASN A 56 -4.46 0.91 -7.23
CA ASN A 56 -3.57 0.93 -6.07
C ASN A 56 -3.93 2.08 -5.13
N GLY A 57 -4.14 3.28 -5.66
CA GLY A 57 -4.61 4.43 -4.91
C GLY A 57 -5.96 4.16 -4.24
N ARG A 58 -6.92 3.61 -5.00
CA ARG A 58 -8.24 3.21 -4.47
C ARG A 58 -8.12 2.15 -3.38
N TRP A 59 -7.26 1.15 -3.57
CA TRP A 59 -7.03 0.11 -2.58
C TRP A 59 -6.44 0.67 -1.27
N LEU A 60 -5.46 1.58 -1.37
CA LEU A 60 -4.78 2.16 -0.22
C LEU A 60 -5.73 2.99 0.64
N ILE A 61 -6.53 3.86 0.01
CA ILE A 61 -7.55 4.66 0.71
C ILE A 61 -8.54 3.75 1.45
N ASN A 62 -9.00 2.68 0.81
CA ASN A 62 -9.91 1.73 1.44
C ASN A 62 -9.27 0.98 2.61
N ASP A 63 -7.99 0.62 2.53
CA ASP A 63 -7.27 -0.03 3.62
C ASP A 63 -7.08 0.89 4.84
N CYS A 64 -6.75 2.16 4.61
CA CYS A 64 -6.68 3.18 5.65
C CYS A 64 -8.03 3.36 6.35
N LYS A 65 -9.12 3.51 5.58
CA LYS A 65 -10.47 3.66 6.13
C LYS A 65 -10.90 2.47 6.97
N LYS A 66 -10.62 1.24 6.52
CA LYS A 66 -10.88 0.02 7.30
C LYS A 66 -10.10 -0.03 8.61
N SER A 67 -8.96 0.63 8.65
CA SER A 67 -8.08 0.71 9.83
C SER A 67 -8.37 1.96 10.69
N ASN A 68 -9.47 2.66 10.42
CA ASN A 68 -9.87 3.89 11.11
C ASN A 68 -8.77 4.97 11.07
N ILE A 69 -8.05 5.07 9.96
CA ILE A 69 -7.05 6.11 9.70
C ILE A 69 -7.70 7.19 8.84
N ASP A 70 -7.53 8.45 9.24
CA ASP A 70 -8.02 9.61 8.51
C ASP A 70 -7.26 9.77 7.18
N THR A 71 -8.01 9.99 6.11
CA THR A 71 -7.55 10.05 4.72
C THR A 71 -7.82 11.41 4.06
N ASP A 72 -8.30 12.40 4.80
CA ASP A 72 -8.75 13.69 4.24
C ASP A 72 -7.63 14.46 3.53
N GLN A 73 -6.37 14.18 3.88
CA GLN A 73 -5.17 14.79 3.31
C GLN A 73 -4.49 13.89 2.25
N LEU A 74 -5.16 12.84 1.79
CA LEU A 74 -4.74 12.09 0.61
C LEU A 74 -5.31 12.74 -0.64
N HIS A 75 -4.43 13.12 -1.56
CA HIS A 75 -4.80 13.67 -2.85
C HIS A 75 -4.61 12.62 -3.95
N ILE A 76 -5.49 12.67 -4.95
CA ILE A 76 -5.33 11.89 -6.17
C ILE A 76 -4.68 12.80 -7.22
N ALA A 77 -3.61 12.33 -7.83
CA ALA A 77 -3.03 12.95 -9.01
C ALA A 77 -3.97 12.70 -10.20
N ASP A 78 -4.35 13.78 -10.88
CA ASP A 78 -4.98 13.66 -12.19
C ASP A 78 -3.93 13.20 -13.20
N ASP A 79 -4.32 12.37 -14.16
CA ASP A 79 -3.47 12.06 -15.31
C ASP A 79 -3.30 13.37 -16.11
N ASP A 80 -2.15 14.02 -15.99
CA ASP A 80 -1.74 15.06 -16.93
C ASP A 80 -1.71 14.42 -18.33
N THR A 81 -2.70 14.76 -19.16
CA THR A 81 -2.74 14.49 -20.61
C THR A 81 -1.59 15.14 -21.34
#